data_AF-A0A2M8N7C5-F1
#
_entry.id   AF-A0A2M8N7C5-F1
#
_cell.length_a   1.000
_cell.length_b   1.000
_cell.length_c   1.000
_cell.angle_alpha   90.00
_cell.angle_beta   90.00
_cell.angle_gamma   90.00
#
_symmetry.space_group_name_H-M   'P 1'
#
loop_
_entity.id
_entity.type
_entity.pdbx_description
1 polymer ?
#
loop_
_entity_poly.entity_id
_entity_poly.type
_entity_poly.pdbx_seq_one_letter_code
_entity_poly.pdbx_strand_id
1 'polypeptide(L)'
;MIPLRQFRAQHNLPETFSVEFFEPKDYTGLADIRHAAPQLNQLRQMVLNVCPKSLTLETINQLAQTFRAALEKYNPSIGLKPVEIDYAVAGFSDVLQAFLYACLRANAEKMPPPAFDTVYQTWLNDSQRVAAREFPYNDWIVQIIHNAYGRVGLLVRFPDGRSIAVADNTLACPAERFTFHLLQEIVEQLTE
;
A
#
# COMPACT_ATOMS: atom_id res chain seq x y z
N MET A 1 -11.11 11.96 5.23
CA MET A 1 -11.81 10.75 5.73
C MET A 1 -12.02 10.87 7.22
N ILE A 2 -13.12 10.35 7.76
CA ILE A 2 -13.34 10.26 9.21
C ILE A 2 -13.03 8.84 9.72
N PRO A 3 -12.49 8.65 10.93
CA PRO A 3 -12.24 7.31 11.48
C PRO A 3 -13.52 6.48 11.65
N LEU A 4 -13.48 5.18 11.35
CA LEU A 4 -14.63 4.27 11.49
C LEU A 4 -15.25 4.30 12.89
N ARG A 5 -14.44 4.37 13.94
CA ARG A 5 -14.95 4.50 15.32
C ARG A 5 -15.78 5.77 15.52
N GLN A 6 -15.33 6.89 14.97
CA GLN A 6 -16.07 8.15 15.05
C GLN A 6 -17.36 8.08 14.22
N PHE A 7 -17.30 7.53 13.00
CA PHE A 7 -18.49 7.36 12.16
C PHE A 7 -19.55 6.48 12.82
N ARG A 8 -19.15 5.33 13.37
CA ARG A 8 -20.06 4.43 14.09
C ARG A 8 -20.73 5.13 15.27
N ALA A 9 -19.97 5.89 16.06
CA ALA A 9 -20.51 6.64 17.19
C ALA A 9 -21.49 7.74 16.75
N GLN A 10 -21.18 8.48 15.67
CA GLN A 10 -22.05 9.54 15.15
C GLN A 10 -23.39 9.02 14.62
N HIS A 11 -23.44 7.75 14.19
CA HIS A 11 -24.60 7.16 13.54
C HIS A 11 -25.21 5.97 14.31
N ASN A 12 -24.78 5.74 15.56
CA ASN A 12 -25.23 4.62 16.41
C ASN A 12 -25.15 3.24 15.70
N LEU A 13 -24.07 3.01 14.96
CA LEU A 13 -23.86 1.77 14.21
C LEU A 13 -23.23 0.69 15.10
N PRO A 14 -23.52 -0.60 14.85
CA PRO A 14 -22.90 -1.69 15.59
C PRO A 14 -21.40 -1.76 15.34
N GLU A 15 -20.66 -2.39 16.26
CA GLU A 15 -19.22 -2.58 16.10
C GLU A 15 -18.84 -3.37 14.85
N THR A 16 -19.75 -4.25 14.39
CA THR A 16 -19.60 -5.04 13.18
C THR A 16 -19.60 -4.21 11.90
N PHE A 17 -20.19 -3.00 11.89
CA PHE A 17 -20.18 -2.13 10.71
C PHE A 17 -18.74 -1.73 10.37
N SER A 18 -18.20 -2.31 9.31
CA SER A 18 -16.80 -2.24 8.91
C SER A 18 -16.65 -2.71 7.46
N VAL A 19 -15.47 -2.53 6.88
CA VAL A 19 -15.11 -3.14 5.59
C VAL A 19 -15.32 -4.65 5.61
N GLU A 20 -14.94 -5.32 6.69
CA GLU A 20 -15.07 -6.79 6.83
C GLU A 20 -16.53 -7.26 6.76
N PHE A 21 -17.48 -6.45 7.24
CA PHE A 21 -18.91 -6.79 7.16
C PHE A 21 -19.43 -6.79 5.72
N PHE A 22 -18.97 -5.85 4.89
CA PHE A 22 -19.43 -5.72 3.50
C PHE A 22 -18.65 -6.62 2.54
N GLU A 23 -17.34 -6.73 2.76
CA GLU A 23 -16.45 -7.52 1.92
C GLU A 23 -15.49 -8.29 2.83
N PRO A 24 -15.93 -9.44 3.39
CA PRO A 24 -15.09 -10.23 4.28
C PRO A 24 -13.82 -10.69 3.57
N LYS A 25 -12.72 -10.79 4.30
CA LYS A 25 -11.48 -11.34 3.75
C LYS A 25 -11.43 -12.83 4.03
N ASP A 26 -11.27 -13.62 2.97
CA ASP A 26 -10.95 -15.03 3.14
C ASP A 26 -9.47 -15.17 3.53
N TYR A 27 -9.23 -15.58 4.77
CA TYR A 27 -7.89 -15.83 5.29
C TYR A 27 -7.40 -17.25 5.05
N THR A 28 -8.21 -18.11 4.42
CA THR A 28 -7.86 -19.50 4.16
C THR A 28 -6.62 -19.59 3.27
N GLY A 29 -5.57 -20.21 3.78
CA GLY A 29 -4.31 -20.40 3.06
C GLY A 29 -3.40 -19.16 2.99
N LEU A 30 -3.70 -18.08 3.73
CA LEU A 30 -2.75 -16.97 3.92
C LEU A 30 -1.72 -17.35 4.98
N ALA A 31 -0.45 -17.08 4.72
CA ALA A 31 0.60 -17.30 5.72
C ALA A 31 0.60 -16.23 6.82
N ASP A 32 1.02 -16.65 8.00
CA ASP A 32 1.13 -15.82 9.19
C ASP A 32 2.44 -15.03 9.17
N ILE A 33 2.35 -13.73 8.85
CA ILE A 33 3.52 -12.84 8.78
C ILE A 33 4.32 -12.78 10.09
N ARG A 34 3.73 -13.15 11.24
CA ARG A 34 4.42 -13.20 12.54
C ARG A 34 5.60 -14.19 12.53
N HIS A 35 5.56 -15.21 11.67
CA HIS A 35 6.63 -16.21 11.53
C HIS A 35 7.60 -15.89 10.37
N ALA A 36 7.28 -14.90 9.54
CA ALA A 36 8.06 -14.51 8.36
C ALA A 36 9.09 -13.40 8.64
N ALA A 37 9.15 -12.86 9.87
CA ALA A 37 10.02 -11.72 10.19
C ALA A 37 11.51 -11.96 9.86
N PRO A 38 12.13 -13.12 10.15
CA PRO A 38 13.51 -13.40 9.75
C PRO A 38 13.69 -13.36 8.22
N GLN A 39 12.76 -13.94 7.47
CA GLN A 39 12.80 -14.01 6.01
C GLN A 39 12.55 -12.65 5.37
N LEU A 40 11.65 -11.83 5.93
CA LEU A 40 11.46 -10.45 5.50
C LEU A 40 12.72 -9.61 5.72
N ASN A 41 13.46 -9.84 6.81
CA ASN A 41 14.75 -9.19 7.01
C ASN A 41 15.81 -9.67 6.00
N GLN A 42 15.87 -10.97 5.69
CA GLN A 42 16.76 -11.49 4.65
C GLN A 42 16.43 -10.94 3.26
N LEU A 43 15.15 -10.79 2.95
CA LEU A 43 14.66 -10.15 1.73
C LEU A 43 15.14 -8.70 1.65
N ARG A 44 14.88 -7.93 2.72
CA ARG A 44 15.32 -6.54 2.86
C ARG A 44 16.83 -6.42 2.62
N GLN A 45 17.65 -7.24 3.30
CA GLN A 45 19.09 -7.23 3.13
C GLN A 45 19.53 -7.56 1.70
N MET A 46 18.89 -8.54 1.05
CA MET A 46 19.22 -8.91 -0.33
C MET A 46 19.01 -7.75 -1.31
N VAL A 47 17.96 -6.94 -1.11
CA VAL A 47 17.70 -5.75 -1.94
C VAL A 47 18.65 -4.62 -1.62
N LEU A 48 18.87 -4.31 -0.34
CA LEU A 48 19.75 -3.22 0.07
C LEU A 48 21.22 -3.46 -0.33
N ASN A 49 21.67 -4.71 -0.35
CA ASN A 49 23.05 -5.05 -0.75
C ASN A 49 23.35 -4.76 -2.22
N VAL A 50 22.33 -4.61 -3.06
CA VAL A 50 22.48 -4.24 -4.48
C VAL A 50 22.00 -2.82 -4.76
N CYS A 51 21.74 -2.03 -3.71
CA CYS A 51 21.25 -0.67 -3.85
C CYS A 51 22.26 0.18 -4.63
N PRO A 52 21.84 0.84 -5.73
CA PRO A 52 22.73 1.68 -6.52
C PRO A 52 23.05 2.97 -5.74
N LYS A 53 24.10 3.68 -6.19
CA LYS A 53 24.41 5.03 -5.70
C LYS A 53 23.49 6.11 -6.27
N SER A 54 22.94 5.88 -7.46
CA SER A 54 22.04 6.79 -8.14
C SER A 54 20.86 6.03 -8.73
N LEU A 55 19.70 6.69 -8.79
CA LEU A 55 18.48 6.09 -9.29
C LEU A 55 18.25 6.45 -10.77
N THR A 56 18.06 5.43 -11.59
CA THR A 56 17.69 5.51 -13.00
C THR A 56 16.62 4.47 -13.31
N LEU A 57 15.98 4.54 -14.48
CA LEU A 57 15.02 3.51 -14.89
C LEU A 57 15.67 2.11 -14.97
N GLU A 58 16.94 2.02 -15.38
CA GLU A 58 17.67 0.76 -15.43
C GLU A 58 17.91 0.18 -14.03
N THR A 59 18.37 1.01 -13.09
CA THR A 59 18.62 0.55 -11.72
C THR A 59 17.32 0.23 -10.97
N ILE A 60 16.22 0.93 -11.28
CA ILE A 60 14.88 0.57 -10.76
C ILE A 60 14.49 -0.82 -11.24
N ASN A 61 14.66 -1.12 -12.54
CA ASN A 61 14.36 -2.44 -13.08
C ASN A 61 15.21 -3.53 -12.41
N GLN A 62 16.50 -3.27 -12.18
CA GLN A 62 17.39 -4.20 -11.48
C GLN A 62 16.95 -4.44 -10.01
N LEU A 63 16.56 -3.38 -9.29
CA LEU A 63 16.05 -3.48 -7.94
C LEU A 63 14.74 -4.27 -7.90
N ALA A 64 13.81 -4.00 -8.82
CA ALA A 64 12.54 -4.72 -8.91
C ALA A 64 12.73 -6.22 -9.21
N GLN A 65 13.67 -6.56 -10.11
CA GLN A 65 14.04 -7.95 -10.38
C GLN A 65 14.65 -8.63 -9.15
N THR A 66 15.53 -7.93 -8.42
CA THR A 66 16.12 -8.45 -7.17
C THR A 66 15.06 -8.64 -6.09
N PHE A 67 14.15 -7.68 -5.93
CA PHE A 67 13.03 -7.75 -5.01
C PHE A 67 12.10 -8.93 -5.34
N ARG A 68 11.76 -9.14 -6.62
CA ARG A 68 11.01 -10.31 -7.08
C ARG A 68 11.72 -11.61 -6.73
N ALA A 69 12.99 -11.76 -7.11
CA ALA A 69 13.76 -12.96 -6.85
C ALA A 69 13.85 -13.26 -5.34
N ALA A 70 13.99 -12.22 -4.52
CA ALA A 70 14.00 -12.36 -3.07
C ALA A 70 12.62 -12.74 -2.51
N LEU A 71 11.53 -12.11 -2.98
CA LEU A 71 10.15 -12.49 -2.64
C LEU A 71 9.91 -13.96 -2.96
N GLU A 72 10.18 -14.40 -4.19
CA GLU A 72 9.98 -15.78 -4.64
C GLU A 72 10.81 -16.77 -3.81
N LYS A 73 12.08 -16.45 -3.53
CA LYS A 73 12.96 -17.27 -2.69
C LYS A 73 12.43 -17.48 -1.28
N TYR A 74 11.91 -16.41 -0.67
CA TYR A 74 11.43 -16.43 0.71
C TYR A 74 9.92 -16.68 0.82
N ASN A 75 9.21 -16.77 -0.30
CA ASN A 75 7.77 -16.98 -0.36
C ASN A 75 7.28 -18.26 0.34
N PRO A 76 8.02 -19.38 0.40
CA PRO A 76 7.60 -20.54 1.19
C PRO A 76 7.32 -20.22 2.66
N SER A 77 7.91 -19.16 3.22
CA SER A 77 7.64 -18.68 4.58
C SER A 77 6.68 -17.49 4.64
N ILE A 78 6.59 -16.68 3.58
CA ILE A 78 5.75 -15.47 3.52
C ILE A 78 4.33 -15.81 3.04
N GLY A 79 4.17 -16.82 2.20
CA GLY A 79 2.92 -17.39 1.67
C GLY A 79 2.05 -16.45 0.86
N LEU A 80 2.66 -15.67 -0.03
CA LEU A 80 1.94 -14.89 -1.05
C LEU A 80 1.53 -15.78 -2.22
N LYS A 81 0.35 -15.52 -2.79
CA LYS A 81 -0.06 -16.06 -4.09
C LYS A 81 0.80 -15.45 -5.21
N PRO A 82 0.99 -16.12 -6.36
CA PRO A 82 1.77 -15.57 -7.47
C PRO A 82 1.35 -14.16 -7.89
N VAL A 83 0.04 -13.92 -7.96
CA VAL A 83 -0.52 -12.61 -8.30
C VAL A 83 -0.21 -11.53 -7.24
N GLU A 84 -0.07 -11.91 -5.98
CA GLU A 84 0.30 -10.97 -4.91
C GLU A 84 1.79 -10.59 -4.97
N ILE A 85 2.65 -11.51 -5.42
CA ILE A 85 4.06 -11.21 -5.73
C ILE A 85 4.12 -10.21 -6.88
N ASP A 86 3.37 -10.44 -7.96
CA ASP A 86 3.34 -9.53 -9.10
C ASP A 86 2.89 -8.12 -8.70
N TYR A 87 1.84 -8.00 -7.88
CA TYR A 87 1.39 -6.71 -7.35
C TYR A 87 2.43 -6.04 -6.44
N ALA A 88 3.09 -6.80 -5.57
CA ALA A 88 4.12 -6.26 -4.69
C ALA A 88 5.31 -5.71 -5.49
N VAL A 89 5.76 -6.44 -6.52
CA VAL A 89 6.88 -6.03 -7.38
C VAL A 89 6.52 -4.80 -8.22
N ALA A 90 5.30 -4.77 -8.77
CA ALA A 90 4.79 -3.60 -9.49
C ALA A 90 4.75 -2.36 -8.59
N GLY A 91 4.13 -2.46 -7.41
CA GLY A 91 4.06 -1.34 -6.47
C GLY A 91 5.43 -0.85 -6.00
N PHE A 92 6.38 -1.77 -5.76
CA PHE A 92 7.77 -1.43 -5.44
C PHE A 92 8.42 -0.60 -6.54
N SER A 93 8.32 -1.03 -7.80
CA SER A 93 8.86 -0.30 -8.96
C SER A 93 8.17 1.05 -9.15
N ASP A 94 6.85 1.09 -9.05
CA ASP A 94 6.06 2.30 -9.29
C ASP A 94 6.41 3.43 -8.31
N VAL A 95 6.62 3.11 -7.04
CA VAL A 95 7.04 4.11 -6.04
C VAL A 95 8.44 4.65 -6.35
N LEU A 96 9.40 3.80 -6.71
CA LEU A 96 10.75 4.26 -7.07
C LEU A 96 10.74 5.14 -8.32
N GLN A 97 9.90 4.81 -9.31
CA GLN A 97 9.71 5.66 -10.49
C GLN A 97 9.06 6.99 -10.12
N ALA A 98 8.03 6.98 -9.27
CA ALA A 98 7.39 8.20 -8.79
C ALA A 98 8.41 9.11 -8.08
N PHE A 99 9.28 8.54 -7.25
CA PHE A 99 10.37 9.27 -6.59
C PHE A 99 11.39 9.82 -7.58
N LEU A 100 11.89 9.01 -8.52
CA LEU A 100 12.80 9.45 -9.58
C LEU A 100 12.21 10.64 -10.35
N TYR A 101 10.97 10.55 -10.80
CA TYR A 101 10.33 11.63 -11.56
C TYR A 101 10.09 12.88 -10.71
N ALA A 102 9.83 12.73 -9.42
CA ALA A 102 9.69 13.86 -8.51
C ALA A 102 11.04 14.59 -8.32
N CYS A 103 12.14 13.86 -8.17
CA CYS A 103 13.49 14.43 -8.14
C CYS A 103 13.87 15.12 -9.45
N LEU A 104 13.61 14.49 -10.60
CA LEU A 104 13.89 15.07 -11.91
C LEU A 104 13.13 16.40 -12.13
N ARG A 105 11.88 16.46 -11.69
CA ARG A 105 11.05 17.67 -11.76
C ARG A 105 11.58 18.77 -10.84
N ALA A 106 11.88 18.44 -9.59
CA ALA A 106 12.47 19.39 -8.66
C ALA A 106 13.78 19.97 -9.21
N ASN A 107 14.65 19.14 -9.78
CA ASN A 107 15.89 19.59 -10.42
C ASN A 107 15.63 20.53 -11.62
N ALA A 108 14.69 20.19 -12.50
CA ALA A 108 14.32 21.04 -13.64
C ALA A 108 13.79 22.42 -13.19
N GLU A 109 13.09 22.46 -12.05
CA GLU A 109 12.55 23.67 -11.43
C GLU A 109 13.53 24.36 -10.45
N LYS A 110 14.77 23.86 -10.33
CA LYS A 110 15.79 24.34 -9.38
C LYS A 110 15.32 24.37 -7.92
N MET A 111 14.49 23.39 -7.55
CA MET A 111 14.02 23.15 -6.19
C MET A 111 14.78 21.99 -5.53
N PRO A 112 14.83 21.93 -4.19
CA PRO A 112 15.38 20.78 -3.49
C PRO A 112 14.58 19.50 -3.81
N PRO A 113 15.22 18.31 -3.81
CA PRO A 113 14.51 17.04 -3.93
C PRO A 113 13.39 16.92 -2.88
N PRO A 114 12.22 16.37 -3.24
CA PRO A 114 11.14 16.17 -2.28
C PRO A 114 11.48 15.07 -1.28
N ALA A 115 10.94 15.19 -0.07
CA ALA A 115 11.05 14.13 0.93
C ALA A 115 10.34 12.85 0.46
N PHE A 116 10.93 11.69 0.72
CA PHE A 116 10.40 10.39 0.29
C PHE A 116 8.99 10.13 0.83
N ASP A 117 8.75 10.46 2.10
CA ASP A 117 7.45 10.29 2.76
C ASP A 117 6.33 11.02 2.00
N THR A 118 6.60 12.22 1.51
CA THR A 118 5.67 13.04 0.75
C THR A 118 5.33 12.37 -0.57
N VAL A 119 6.34 11.91 -1.31
CA VAL A 119 6.12 11.21 -2.59
C VAL A 119 5.36 9.90 -2.38
N TYR A 120 5.72 9.13 -1.36
CA TYR A 120 5.05 7.87 -1.04
C TYR A 120 3.57 8.09 -0.71
N GLN A 121 3.26 9.09 0.12
CA GLN A 121 1.88 9.40 0.49
C GLN A 121 1.08 9.90 -0.72
N THR A 122 1.68 10.72 -1.59
CA THR A 122 1.03 11.12 -2.86
C THR A 122 0.72 9.90 -3.72
N TRP A 123 1.70 9.03 -3.97
CA TRP A 123 1.50 7.81 -4.75
C TRP A 123 0.42 6.90 -4.14
N LEU A 124 0.43 6.73 -2.81
CA LEU A 124 -0.54 5.90 -2.11
C LEU A 124 -1.96 6.46 -2.24
N ASN A 125 -2.12 7.78 -2.15
CA ASN A 125 -3.39 8.45 -2.37
C ASN A 125 -3.85 8.34 -3.82
N ASP A 126 -2.95 8.50 -4.79
CA ASP A 126 -3.25 8.38 -6.22
C ASP A 126 -3.62 6.95 -6.63
N SER A 127 -3.23 5.94 -5.82
CA SER A 127 -3.66 4.55 -5.98
C SER A 127 -5.08 4.29 -5.47
N GLN A 128 -5.73 5.24 -4.80
CA GLN A 128 -7.04 5.02 -4.21
C GLN A 128 -8.14 4.85 -5.25
N ARG A 129 -8.98 3.81 -5.10
CA ARG A 129 -10.11 3.52 -5.98
C ARG A 129 -11.33 3.14 -5.16
N VAL A 130 -12.50 3.61 -5.61
CA VAL A 130 -13.79 3.17 -5.05
C VAL A 130 -14.27 1.97 -5.86
N ALA A 131 -14.59 0.88 -5.19
CA ALA A 131 -15.12 -0.31 -5.83
C ALA A 131 -16.46 -0.01 -6.51
N ALA A 132 -16.65 -0.51 -7.73
CA ALA A 132 -17.92 -0.35 -8.46
C ALA A 132 -19.08 -1.09 -7.77
N ARG A 133 -18.79 -2.12 -6.98
CA ARG A 133 -19.80 -2.88 -6.24
C ARG A 133 -20.40 -2.01 -5.14
N GLU A 134 -21.72 -1.96 -5.13
CA GLU A 134 -22.52 -1.25 -4.15
C GLU A 134 -23.16 -2.23 -3.17
N PHE A 135 -23.13 -1.86 -1.89
CA PHE A 135 -23.73 -2.61 -0.79
C PHE A 135 -24.83 -1.76 -0.17
N PRO A 136 -26.12 -2.13 -0.35
CA PRO A 136 -27.19 -1.46 0.36
C PRO A 136 -27.08 -1.74 1.86
N TYR A 137 -27.23 -0.71 2.68
CA TYR A 137 -27.27 -0.81 4.14
C TYR A 137 -28.30 0.17 4.70
N ASN A 138 -29.44 -0.34 5.16
CA ASN A 138 -30.64 0.47 5.39
C ASN A 138 -30.96 1.30 4.13
N ASP A 139 -31.12 2.62 4.26
CA ASP A 139 -31.36 3.54 3.15
C ASP A 139 -30.05 4.06 2.51
N TRP A 140 -28.89 3.55 2.91
CA TRP A 140 -27.59 4.03 2.42
C TRP A 140 -27.01 3.08 1.39
N ILE A 141 -26.09 3.61 0.59
CA ILE A 141 -25.24 2.81 -0.28
C ILE A 141 -23.80 2.90 0.21
N VAL A 142 -23.18 1.74 0.44
CA VAL A 142 -21.79 1.61 0.85
C VAL A 142 -20.98 1.04 -0.30
N GLN A 143 -19.79 1.61 -0.53
CA GLN A 143 -18.79 1.08 -1.45
C GLN A 143 -17.45 0.97 -0.74
N ILE A 144 -16.60 0.04 -1.14
CA ILE A 144 -15.28 -0.15 -0.53
C ILE A 144 -14.25 0.76 -1.19
N ILE A 145 -13.45 1.45 -0.38
CA ILE A 145 -12.27 2.19 -0.84
C ILE A 145 -11.06 1.26 -0.74
N HIS A 146 -10.33 1.15 -1.84
CA HIS A 146 -9.08 0.40 -1.95
C HIS A 146 -7.93 1.35 -2.24
N ASN A 147 -6.71 0.96 -1.89
CA ASN A 147 -5.46 1.51 -2.40
C ASN A 147 -4.54 0.36 -2.89
N ALA A 148 -3.29 0.67 -3.21
CA ALA A 148 -2.30 -0.32 -3.67
C ALA A 148 -2.08 -1.50 -2.71
N TYR A 149 -2.39 -1.34 -1.42
CA TYR A 149 -2.22 -2.38 -0.40
C TYR A 149 -3.52 -3.07 0.02
N GLY A 150 -4.65 -2.73 -0.60
CA GLY A 150 -5.93 -3.40 -0.38
C GLY A 150 -7.01 -2.47 0.16
N ARG A 151 -7.89 -3.01 0.99
CA ARG A 151 -9.09 -2.32 1.49
C ARG A 151 -8.71 -1.37 2.63
N VAL A 152 -9.10 -0.10 2.51
CA VAL A 152 -8.71 0.95 3.47
C VAL A 152 -9.87 1.77 4.03
N GLY A 153 -11.09 1.54 3.53
CA GLY A 153 -12.23 2.28 4.02
C GLY A 153 -13.52 2.05 3.27
N LEU A 154 -14.49 2.90 3.57
CA LEU A 154 -15.84 2.90 3.01
C LEU A 154 -16.14 4.27 2.42
N LEU A 155 -16.82 4.29 1.28
CA LEU A 155 -17.55 5.46 0.81
C LEU A 155 -19.03 5.21 1.10
N VAL A 156 -19.61 5.99 2.00
CA VAL A 156 -21.02 5.89 2.39
C VAL A 156 -21.79 7.02 1.73
N ARG A 157 -22.81 6.68 0.93
CA ARG A 157 -23.70 7.61 0.26
C ARG A 157 -25.08 7.56 0.90
N PHE A 158 -25.59 8.74 1.24
CA PHE A 158 -26.88 8.93 1.91
C PHE A 158 -27.99 9.23 0.89
N PRO A 159 -29.27 9.02 1.24
CA PRO A 159 -30.42 9.37 0.39
C PRO A 159 -30.47 10.83 -0.05
N ASP A 160 -29.92 11.73 0.77
CA ASP A 160 -29.86 13.17 0.50
C ASP A 160 -28.72 13.56 -0.47
N GLY A 161 -28.02 12.58 -1.04
CA GLY A 161 -26.92 12.77 -1.99
C GLY A 161 -25.56 13.07 -1.35
N ARG A 162 -25.48 13.21 -0.03
CA ARG A 162 -24.18 13.38 0.65
C ARG A 162 -23.37 12.09 0.59
N SER A 163 -22.04 12.25 0.53
CA SER A 163 -21.10 11.14 0.56
C SER A 163 -20.04 11.38 1.62
N ILE A 164 -19.74 10.37 2.43
CA ILE A 164 -18.72 10.43 3.48
C ILE A 164 -17.73 9.28 3.28
N ALA A 165 -16.45 9.63 3.16
CA ALA A 165 -15.37 8.66 3.15
C ALA A 165 -14.92 8.34 4.60
N VAL A 166 -14.95 7.07 4.95
CA VAL A 166 -14.69 6.53 6.29
C VAL A 166 -13.44 5.66 6.26
N ALA A 167 -12.47 5.96 7.12
CA ALA A 167 -11.23 5.20 7.27
C ALA A 167 -11.43 3.96 8.12
N ASP A 168 -11.11 2.79 7.59
CA ASP A 168 -11.16 1.52 8.31
C ASP A 168 -9.83 0.77 8.15
N ASN A 169 -9.02 0.82 9.20
CA ASN A 169 -7.70 0.19 9.23
C ASN A 169 -7.74 -1.26 9.73
N THR A 170 -8.92 -1.84 9.95
CA THR A 170 -9.07 -3.21 10.48
C THR A 170 -8.40 -4.24 9.56
N LEU A 171 -8.38 -3.97 8.26
CA LEU A 171 -7.75 -4.83 7.24
C LEU A 171 -6.44 -4.24 6.69
N ALA A 172 -5.79 -3.34 7.44
CA ALA A 172 -4.53 -2.74 7.03
C ALA A 172 -3.50 -3.82 6.68
N CYS A 173 -2.91 -3.70 5.50
CA CYS A 173 -2.00 -4.70 4.99
C CYS A 173 -0.63 -4.58 5.67
N PRO A 174 -0.12 -5.64 6.33
CA PRO A 174 1.20 -5.60 6.95
C PRO A 174 2.35 -5.27 5.97
N ALA A 175 2.16 -5.57 4.68
CA ALA A 175 3.14 -5.30 3.64
C ALA A 175 3.38 -3.80 3.41
N GLU A 176 2.39 -2.94 3.67
CA GLU A 176 2.53 -1.48 3.48
C GLU A 176 3.72 -0.93 4.27
N ARG A 177 3.78 -1.25 5.56
CA ARG A 177 4.84 -0.78 6.46
C ARG A 177 6.21 -1.36 6.06
N PHE A 178 6.26 -2.64 5.71
CA PHE A 178 7.51 -3.26 5.26
C PHE A 178 8.05 -2.58 4.00
N THR A 179 7.19 -2.42 2.99
CA THR A 179 7.55 -1.80 1.71
C THR A 179 7.94 -0.33 1.89
N PHE A 180 7.20 0.43 2.72
CA PHE A 180 7.55 1.81 3.06
C PHE A 180 8.98 1.92 3.60
N HIS A 181 9.33 1.14 4.62
CA HIS A 181 10.65 1.21 5.23
C HIS A 181 11.76 0.72 4.29
N LEU A 182 11.53 -0.34 3.52
CA LEU A 182 12.49 -0.81 2.53
C LEU A 182 12.79 0.26 1.48
N LEU A 183 11.75 0.90 0.93
CA LEU A 183 11.90 1.94 -0.08
C LEU A 183 12.56 3.21 0.49
N GLN A 184 12.20 3.58 1.72
CA GLN A 184 12.84 4.69 2.42
C GLN A 184 14.35 4.46 2.57
N GLU A 185 14.75 3.28 3.03
CA GLU A 185 16.16 2.92 3.20
C GLU A 185 16.94 2.86 1.88
N ILE A 186 16.29 2.42 0.79
CA ILE A 186 16.87 2.49 -0.56
C ILE A 186 17.17 3.95 -0.92
N VAL A 187 16.20 4.85 -0.70
CA VAL A 187 16.35 6.28 -1.01
C VAL A 187 17.44 6.93 -0.13
N GLU A 188 17.51 6.57 1.15
CA GLU A 188 18.53 7.05 2.07
C GLU A 188 19.97 6.60 1.70
N GLN A 189 20.12 5.52 0.94
CA GLN A 189 21.42 5.04 0.44
C GLN A 189 21.86 5.70 -0.88
N LEU A 190 20.96 6.43 -1.55
CA LEU A 190 21.32 7.18 -2.74
C LEU A 190 22.26 8.32 -2.34
N THR A 191 23.41 8.40 -3.00
CA THR A 191 24.35 9.51 -2.83
C THR A 191 24.04 10.58 -3.87
N GLU A 192 23.86 11.82 -3.43
CA GLU A 192 23.83 13.01 -4.32
C GLU A 192 25.12 13.13 -5.14
#